data_AF-A0A417ULP4-F1
#
_entry.id   AF-A0A417ULP4-F1
#
_cell.length_a   1.000
_cell.length_b   1.000
_cell.length_c   1.000
_cell.angle_alpha   90.00
_cell.angle_beta   90.00
_cell.angle_gamma   90.00
#
_symmetry.space_group_name_H-M   'P 1'
#
loop_
_entity.id
_entity.type
_entity.pdbx_description
1 polymer ?
#
loop_
_entity_poly.entity_id
_entity_poly.type
_entity_poly.pdbx_seq_one_letter_code
_entity_poly.pdbx_strand_id
1 'polypeptide(L)'
;MLSPKFKEAVKSRNVLRTRIMIKDAFVTDPSCALVDEMLQYAKDNGLKLMEPYDGGAMKRFSGEWNRAALNDELAKLMNNFSENRIRNLRSMTKTVLGAQGNKNGKTIIKWKASNDSIGEALATMRTEGDNIKEVLEHTEAAGRKWTKKDVDDMEKAANRILNAVRQYKDNLPTKR
;
A
#
# COMPACT_ATOMS: atom_id res chain seq x y z
N MET A 1 4.50 -12.86 -22.47
CA MET A 1 5.29 -14.12 -22.53
C MET A 1 5.83 -14.44 -21.14
N LEU A 2 5.42 -15.59 -20.59
CA LEU A 2 5.78 -16.02 -19.24
C LEU A 2 7.25 -16.42 -19.12
N SER A 3 7.91 -15.96 -18.04
CA SER A 3 9.31 -16.27 -17.79
C SER A 3 9.52 -17.78 -17.53
N PRO A 4 10.65 -18.37 -17.96
CA PRO A 4 10.97 -19.77 -17.66
C PRO A 4 10.95 -20.07 -16.15
N LYS A 5 11.45 -19.15 -15.32
CA LYS A 5 11.45 -19.25 -13.86
C LYS A 5 10.04 -19.34 -13.27
N PHE A 6 9.06 -18.64 -13.87
CA PHE A 6 7.67 -18.74 -13.44
C PHE A 6 7.09 -20.11 -13.77
N LYS A 7 7.30 -20.58 -14.99
CA LYS A 7 6.84 -21.91 -15.42
C LYS A 7 7.42 -23.01 -14.53
N GLU A 8 8.69 -22.90 -14.17
CA GLU A 8 9.36 -23.81 -13.24
C GLU A 8 8.75 -23.75 -11.83
N ALA A 9 8.48 -22.56 -11.29
CA ALA A 9 7.82 -22.40 -9.98
C ALA A 9 6.43 -23.06 -9.95
N VAL A 10 5.66 -22.96 -11.04
CA VAL A 10 4.36 -23.62 -11.16
C VAL A 10 4.51 -25.14 -11.26
N LYS A 11 5.43 -25.64 -12.10
CA LYS A 11 5.68 -27.08 -12.24
C LYS A 11 6.18 -27.73 -10.95
N SER A 12 7.02 -27.02 -10.20
CA SER A 12 7.51 -27.44 -8.88
C SER A 12 6.49 -27.27 -7.75
N ARG A 13 5.24 -26.87 -8.05
CA ARG A 13 4.16 -26.63 -7.09
C ARG A 13 4.51 -25.64 -5.98
N ASN A 14 5.45 -24.72 -6.24
CA ASN A 14 5.90 -23.75 -5.25
C ASN A 14 4.93 -22.56 -5.16
N VAL A 15 3.86 -22.74 -4.40
CA VAL A 15 2.78 -21.76 -4.22
C VAL A 15 3.32 -20.39 -3.79
N LEU A 16 4.21 -20.35 -2.79
CA LEU A 16 4.76 -19.10 -2.26
C LEU A 16 5.51 -18.33 -3.36
N ARG A 17 6.41 -19.01 -4.08
CA ARG A 17 7.19 -18.40 -5.16
C ARG A 17 6.29 -17.94 -6.30
N THR A 18 5.29 -18.72 -6.68
CA THR A 18 4.32 -18.33 -7.71
C THR A 18 3.54 -17.08 -7.28
N ARG A 19 3.09 -16.99 -6.02
CA ARG A 19 2.40 -15.81 -5.47
C ARG A 19 3.29 -14.56 -5.46
N ILE A 20 4.55 -14.69 -5.05
CA ILE A 20 5.53 -13.58 -5.08
C ILE A 20 5.70 -13.07 -6.52
N MET A 21 5.89 -13.97 -7.49
CA MET A 21 6.07 -13.57 -8.88
C MET A 21 4.82 -12.90 -9.46
N ILE A 22 3.61 -13.33 -9.09
CA ILE A 22 2.36 -12.66 -9.50
C ILE A 22 2.23 -11.29 -8.83
N LYS A 23 2.58 -11.16 -7.54
CA LYS A 23 2.61 -9.87 -6.85
C LYS A 23 3.55 -8.89 -7.54
N ASP A 24 4.75 -9.32 -7.92
CA ASP A 24 5.72 -8.46 -8.61
C ASP A 24 5.18 -7.99 -9.96
N ALA A 25 4.40 -8.83 -10.66
CA ALA A 25 3.79 -8.48 -11.93
C ALA A 25 2.83 -7.27 -11.84
N PHE A 26 2.14 -7.06 -10.71
CA PHE A 26 1.29 -5.88 -10.50
C PHE A 26 2.06 -4.55 -10.49
N VAL A 27 3.34 -4.58 -10.15
CA VAL A 27 4.19 -3.38 -10.11
C VAL A 27 4.87 -3.15 -11.46
N THR A 28 5.23 -4.23 -12.15
CA THR A 28 5.95 -4.16 -13.43
C THR A 28 5.04 -3.95 -14.62
N ASP A 29 3.78 -4.42 -14.56
CA ASP A 29 2.80 -4.31 -15.64
C ASP A 29 1.51 -3.59 -15.17
N PRO A 30 1.41 -2.27 -15.42
CA PRO A 30 0.21 -1.50 -15.11
C PRO A 30 -1.07 -1.99 -15.80
N SER A 31 -0.94 -2.68 -16.95
CA SER A 31 -2.11 -3.21 -17.68
C SER A 31 -2.73 -4.42 -17.00
N CYS A 32 -1.95 -5.10 -16.13
CA CYS A 32 -2.26 -6.38 -15.49
C CYS A 32 -2.42 -7.57 -16.45
N ALA A 33 -2.05 -7.43 -17.73
CA ALA A 33 -2.11 -8.51 -18.70
C ALA A 33 -1.18 -9.68 -18.30
N LEU A 34 0.01 -9.36 -17.79
CA LEU A 34 0.95 -10.38 -17.30
C LEU A 34 0.41 -11.12 -16.08
N VAL A 35 -0.27 -10.43 -15.18
CA VAL A 35 -0.94 -11.04 -14.01
C VAL A 35 -1.98 -12.06 -14.48
N ASP A 36 -2.78 -11.70 -15.49
CA ASP A 36 -3.81 -12.57 -16.05
C ASP A 36 -3.20 -13.81 -16.73
N GLU A 37 -2.14 -13.65 -17.53
CA GLU A 37 -1.39 -14.77 -18.13
C GLU A 37 -0.84 -15.72 -17.05
N MET A 38 -0.29 -15.17 -15.96
CA MET A 38 0.31 -15.96 -14.88
C MET A 38 -0.74 -16.73 -14.08
N LEU A 39 -1.86 -16.09 -13.75
CA LEU A 39 -2.97 -16.72 -13.04
C LEU A 39 -3.59 -17.85 -13.87
N GLN A 40 -3.80 -17.61 -15.16
CA GLN A 40 -4.35 -18.62 -16.07
C GLN A 40 -3.40 -19.81 -16.19
N TYR A 41 -2.10 -19.58 -16.42
CA TYR A 41 -1.13 -20.67 -16.52
C TYR A 41 -1.04 -21.51 -15.25
N ALA A 42 -1.07 -20.89 -14.07
CA ALA A 42 -1.06 -21.63 -12.80
C ALA A 42 -2.32 -22.48 -12.62
N LYS A 43 -3.49 -21.95 -13.02
CA LYS A 43 -4.77 -22.66 -13.01
C LYS A 43 -4.76 -23.86 -13.96
N ASP A 44 -4.28 -23.68 -15.19
CA ASP A 44 -4.22 -24.73 -16.21
C ASP A 44 -3.28 -25.88 -15.80
N ASN A 45 -2.24 -25.57 -15.03
CA ASN A 45 -1.33 -26.56 -14.43
C ASN A 45 -1.85 -27.12 -13.09
N GLY A 46 -3.09 -26.81 -12.71
CA GLY A 46 -3.77 -27.31 -11.52
C GLY A 46 -3.14 -26.87 -10.20
N LEU A 47 -2.43 -25.73 -10.17
CA LEU A 47 -1.84 -25.20 -8.94
C LEU A 47 -2.88 -24.38 -8.18
N LYS A 48 -3.24 -24.82 -6.97
CA LYS A 48 -4.18 -24.11 -6.11
C LYS A 48 -3.49 -22.91 -5.45
N LEU A 49 -3.58 -21.75 -6.11
CA LEU A 49 -3.06 -20.49 -5.59
C LEU A 49 -4.04 -19.76 -4.67
N MET A 50 -5.34 -19.87 -4.96
CA MET A 50 -6.37 -19.03 -4.35
C MET A 50 -6.78 -19.52 -2.98
N GLU A 51 -7.00 -18.56 -2.10
CA GLU A 51 -7.57 -18.74 -0.77
C GLU A 51 -8.95 -18.07 -0.68
N PRO A 52 -9.85 -18.61 0.16
CA PRO A 52 -11.06 -17.88 0.53
C PRO A 52 -10.70 -16.50 1.06
N TYR A 53 -11.53 -15.51 0.76
CA TYR A 53 -11.32 -14.17 1.28
C TYR A 53 -11.47 -14.16 2.80
N ASP A 54 -10.51 -13.55 3.49
CA ASP A 54 -10.39 -13.50 4.94
C ASP A 54 -11.34 -12.49 5.61
N GLY A 55 -12.08 -11.70 4.83
CA GLY A 55 -12.89 -10.60 5.35
C GLY A 55 -12.06 -9.40 5.83
N GLY A 56 -10.74 -9.42 5.60
CA GLY A 56 -9.82 -8.38 6.07
C GLY A 56 -10.03 -7.05 5.34
N ALA A 57 -9.66 -5.96 5.99
CA ALA A 57 -9.83 -4.62 5.44
C ALA A 57 -9.23 -4.49 4.02
N MET A 58 -10.00 -3.89 3.13
CA MET A 58 -9.69 -3.71 1.72
C MET A 58 -10.16 -2.32 1.29
N LYS A 59 -9.25 -1.48 0.79
CA LYS A 59 -9.59 -0.13 0.34
C LYS A 59 -10.27 -0.19 -1.03
N ARG A 60 -11.59 -0.02 -1.06
CA ARG A 60 -12.41 -0.19 -2.27
C ARG A 60 -12.69 1.08 -3.05
N PHE A 61 -12.31 2.26 -2.53
CA PHE A 61 -12.64 3.56 -3.11
C PHE A 61 -11.42 4.25 -3.72
N SER A 62 -11.57 4.75 -4.96
CA SER A 62 -10.49 5.36 -5.74
C SER A 62 -9.92 6.66 -5.15
N GLY A 63 -10.69 7.38 -4.33
CA GLY A 63 -10.22 8.59 -3.64
C GLY A 63 -9.08 8.35 -2.63
N GLU A 64 -8.92 7.11 -2.17
CA GLU A 64 -7.86 6.71 -1.23
C GLU A 64 -6.71 5.95 -1.92
N TRP A 65 -6.80 5.76 -3.24
CA TRP A 65 -5.83 4.97 -3.99
C TRP A 65 -4.65 5.83 -4.39
N ASN A 66 -3.57 5.69 -3.63
CA ASN A 66 -2.25 6.21 -3.97
C ASN A 66 -1.22 5.06 -3.95
N ARG A 67 0.04 5.35 -4.28
CA ARG A 67 1.10 4.33 -4.34
C ARG A 67 1.32 3.63 -2.99
N ALA A 68 1.15 4.33 -1.88
CA ALA A 68 1.23 3.73 -0.55
C ALA A 68 0.07 2.75 -0.30
N ALA A 69 -1.15 3.12 -0.67
CA ALA A 69 -2.31 2.23 -0.61
C ALA A 69 -2.16 1.01 -1.51
N LEU A 70 -1.59 1.16 -2.71
CA LEU A 70 -1.30 0.05 -3.61
C LEU A 70 -0.27 -0.91 -2.99
N ASN A 71 0.83 -0.39 -2.45
CA ASN A 71 1.85 -1.20 -1.79
C ASN A 71 1.31 -1.95 -0.55
N ASP A 72 0.45 -1.29 0.23
CA ASP A 72 -0.23 -1.89 1.38
C ASP A 72 -1.13 -3.05 0.95
N GLU A 73 -1.95 -2.87 -0.10
CA GLU A 73 -2.80 -3.94 -0.62
C GLU A 73 -1.97 -5.09 -1.24
N LEU A 74 -0.83 -4.80 -1.88
CA LEU A 74 0.11 -5.81 -2.37
C LEU A 74 0.79 -6.60 -1.25
N ALA A 75 1.04 -5.98 -0.10
CA ALA A 75 1.54 -6.67 1.08
C ALA A 75 0.47 -7.59 1.67
N LYS A 76 -0.77 -7.11 1.77
CA LYS A 76 -1.93 -7.90 2.25
C LYS A 76 -2.25 -9.09 1.37
N LEU A 77 -2.01 -8.99 0.05
CA LEU A 77 -2.16 -10.11 -0.88
C LEU A 77 -1.31 -11.33 -0.49
N MET A 78 -0.13 -11.12 0.12
CA MET A 78 0.72 -12.24 0.56
C MET A 78 0.17 -12.98 1.78
N ASN A 79 -0.66 -12.31 2.58
CA ASN A 79 -1.31 -12.92 3.74
C ASN A 79 -2.61 -13.64 3.36
N ASN A 80 -3.32 -13.14 2.34
CA ASN A 80 -4.53 -13.75 1.82
C ASN A 80 -4.59 -13.62 0.30
N PHE A 81 -4.22 -14.67 -0.42
CA PHE A 81 -4.19 -14.65 -1.88
C PHE A 81 -5.59 -14.95 -2.45
N SER A 82 -6.52 -14.00 -2.27
CA SER A 82 -7.92 -14.15 -2.68
C SER A 82 -8.25 -13.40 -3.97
N GLU A 83 -9.21 -13.93 -4.72
CA GLU A 83 -9.71 -13.32 -5.97
C GLU A 83 -10.22 -11.88 -5.72
N ASN A 84 -10.80 -11.62 -4.55
CA ASN A 84 -11.27 -10.29 -4.17
C ASN A 84 -10.13 -9.27 -4.09
N ARG A 85 -8.99 -9.65 -3.47
CA ARG A 85 -7.81 -8.78 -3.38
C ARG A 85 -7.16 -8.58 -4.74
N ILE A 86 -7.05 -9.64 -5.54
CA ILE A 86 -6.51 -9.57 -6.92
C ILE A 86 -7.35 -8.64 -7.79
N ARG A 87 -8.68 -8.69 -7.68
CA ARG A 87 -9.58 -7.78 -8.40
C ARG A 87 -9.40 -6.34 -7.95
N ASN A 88 -9.34 -6.08 -6.64
CA ASN A 88 -9.13 -4.73 -6.11
C ASN A 88 -7.77 -4.17 -6.56
N LEU A 89 -6.72 -4.98 -6.47
CA LEU A 89 -5.38 -4.63 -6.94
C LEU A 89 -5.33 -4.32 -8.42
N ARG A 90 -6.06 -5.06 -9.27
CA ARG A 90 -6.18 -4.72 -10.70
C ARG A 90 -6.71 -3.30 -10.90
N SER A 91 -7.76 -2.93 -10.18
CA SER A 91 -8.32 -1.58 -10.24
C SER A 91 -7.33 -0.53 -9.71
N MET A 92 -6.70 -0.80 -8.56
CA MET A 92 -5.71 0.11 -7.97
C MET A 92 -4.49 0.30 -8.86
N THR A 93 -3.93 -0.77 -9.43
CA THR A 93 -2.77 -0.70 -10.34
C THR A 93 -3.10 0.13 -11.58
N LYS A 94 -4.26 -0.09 -12.21
CA LYS A 94 -4.69 0.71 -13.38
C LYS A 94 -4.90 2.17 -13.04
N THR A 95 -5.52 2.49 -11.90
CA THR A 95 -5.76 3.86 -11.48
C THR A 95 -4.48 4.57 -11.05
N VAL A 96 -3.67 3.94 -10.19
CA VAL A 96 -2.48 4.55 -9.58
C VAL A 96 -1.32 4.63 -10.57
N LEU A 97 -1.05 3.56 -11.32
CA LEU A 97 0.06 3.53 -12.29
C LEU A 97 -0.37 4.04 -13.67
N GLY A 98 -1.61 3.80 -14.10
CA GLY A 98 -2.12 4.32 -15.36
C GLY A 98 -2.29 5.84 -15.37
N ALA A 99 -2.63 6.46 -14.24
CA ALA A 99 -2.66 7.93 -14.12
C ALA A 99 -1.26 8.58 -14.25
N GLN A 100 -0.17 7.82 -14.03
CA GLN A 100 1.21 8.34 -14.20
C GLN A 100 1.72 8.29 -15.64
N GLY A 101 0.99 7.65 -16.57
CA GLY A 101 1.33 7.64 -18.00
C GLY A 101 1.31 9.03 -18.67
N ASN A 102 0.82 10.07 -17.99
CA ASN A 102 0.76 11.44 -18.52
C ASN A 102 1.68 12.44 -17.79
N LYS A 103 2.53 12.02 -16.83
CA LYS A 103 3.45 12.94 -16.14
C LYS A 103 4.80 12.28 -15.83
N ASN A 104 5.71 12.41 -16.81
CA ASN A 104 7.17 12.55 -16.69
C ASN A 104 8.00 11.46 -16.00
N GLY A 105 8.94 10.91 -16.77
CA GLY A 105 10.37 11.02 -16.48
C GLY A 105 10.95 10.27 -15.27
N LYS A 106 11.64 9.16 -15.57
CA LYS A 106 12.81 8.60 -14.85
C LYS A 106 12.99 9.07 -13.39
N THR A 107 12.57 8.26 -12.43
CA THR A 107 13.23 8.19 -11.12
C THR A 107 13.55 6.73 -10.82
N ILE A 108 14.84 6.41 -10.84
CA ILE A 108 15.37 5.11 -10.41
C ILE A 108 15.20 5.07 -8.89
N ILE A 109 14.25 4.27 -8.40
CA ILE A 109 14.04 4.09 -6.97
C ILE A 109 15.03 3.02 -6.50
N LYS A 110 16.06 3.46 -5.74
CA LYS A 110 16.93 2.60 -4.94
C LYS A 110 16.09 1.88 -3.89
N TRP A 111 16.11 0.54 -3.90
CA TRP A 111 15.55 -0.27 -2.83
C TRP A 111 16.39 -0.12 -1.57
N LYS A 112 15.80 0.37 -0.47
CA LYS A 112 16.34 0.17 0.88
C LYS A 112 15.39 -0.73 1.65
N ALA A 113 16.00 -1.73 2.28
CA ALA A 113 15.37 -2.81 3.01
C ALA A 113 14.39 -2.31 4.08
N SER A 114 13.35 -3.11 4.31
CA SER A 114 12.54 -3.19 5.53
C SER A 114 13.19 -2.49 6.74
N ASN A 115 12.75 -1.28 7.10
CA ASN A 115 13.19 -0.64 8.34
C ASN A 115 12.13 0.33 8.86
N ASP A 116 11.45 -0.12 9.91
CA ASP A 116 10.87 0.66 11.01
C ASP A 116 9.53 1.38 10.78
N SER A 117 8.44 0.62 10.54
CA SER A 117 7.06 1.16 10.55
C SER A 117 6.68 1.79 11.89
N ILE A 118 7.28 1.31 12.99
CA ILE A 118 7.15 1.90 14.33
C ILE A 118 7.86 3.26 14.36
N GLY A 119 9.11 3.33 13.87
CA GLY A 119 9.86 4.58 13.70
C GLY A 119 9.16 5.61 12.82
N GLU A 120 8.54 5.20 11.71
CA GLU A 120 7.78 6.08 10.82
C GLU A 120 6.50 6.62 11.50
N ALA A 121 5.79 5.78 12.25
CA ALA A 121 4.64 6.21 13.04
C ALA A 121 5.06 7.21 14.13
N LEU A 122 6.16 6.96 14.84
CA LEU A 122 6.73 7.87 15.84
C LEU A 122 7.18 9.20 15.23
N ALA A 123 7.85 9.16 14.08
CA ALA A 123 8.25 10.36 13.34
C ALA A 123 7.03 11.17 12.90
N THR A 124 5.99 10.51 12.38
CA THR A 124 4.74 11.16 11.98
C THR A 124 4.05 11.84 13.16
N MET A 125 3.95 11.16 14.31
CA MET A 125 3.38 11.74 15.53
C MET A 125 4.13 12.99 15.98
N ARG A 126 5.47 12.97 15.91
CA ARG A 126 6.32 14.10 16.26
C ARG A 126 6.10 15.28 15.31
N THR A 127 6.24 15.06 14.00
CA THR A 127 6.10 16.12 12.98
C THR A 127 4.73 16.78 13.02
N GLU A 128 3.66 16.01 13.14
CA GLU A 128 2.32 16.60 13.17
C GLU A 128 2.02 17.28 14.53
N GLY A 129 2.66 16.84 15.61
CA GLY A 129 2.69 17.58 16.88
C GLY A 129 3.37 18.94 16.76
N ASP A 130 4.50 18.99 16.04
CA ASP A 130 5.20 20.24 15.73
C ASP A 130 4.32 21.16 14.85
N ASN A 131 3.60 20.63 13.87
CA ASN A 131 2.64 21.40 13.07
C ASN A 131 1.51 22.01 13.91
N ILE A 132 0.93 21.25 14.85
CA ILE A 132 -0.10 21.77 15.77
C ILE A 132 0.49 22.90 16.63
N LYS A 133 1.71 22.71 17.11
CA LYS A 133 2.43 23.73 17.88
C LYS A 133 2.63 25.00 17.06
N GLU A 134 3.04 24.90 15.79
CA GLU A 134 3.17 26.07 14.91
C GLU A 134 1.84 26.81 14.70
N VAL A 135 0.72 26.08 14.54
CA VAL A 135 -0.62 26.70 14.43
C VAL A 135 -0.99 27.44 15.71
N LEU A 136 -0.70 26.85 16.87
CA LEU A 136 -0.93 27.49 18.17
C LEU A 136 -0.05 28.73 18.34
N GLU A 137 1.25 28.64 18.05
CA GLU A 137 2.17 29.77 18.17
C GLU A 137 1.80 30.92 17.21
N HIS A 138 1.36 30.59 15.99
CA HIS A 138 0.92 31.60 15.01
C HIS A 138 -0.41 32.26 15.37
N THR A 139 -1.30 31.57 16.08
CA THR A 139 -2.59 32.12 16.55
C THR A 139 -2.45 32.86 17.89
N GLU A 140 -1.55 32.40 18.77
CA GLU A 140 -1.20 33.05 20.04
C GLU A 140 -0.27 34.25 19.88
N ALA A 141 0.46 34.35 18.76
CA ALA A 141 1.25 35.52 18.40
C ALA A 141 0.35 36.76 18.23
N ALA A 142 0.19 37.48 19.35
CA ALA A 142 -0.34 38.83 19.51
C ALA A 142 -1.48 39.24 18.56
N GLY A 143 -2.68 38.70 18.79
CA GLY A 143 -3.93 39.31 18.34
C GLY A 143 -4.50 38.80 17.01
N ARG A 144 -3.95 37.72 16.44
CA ARG A 144 -4.57 37.05 15.29
C ARG A 144 -5.83 36.29 15.72
N LYS A 145 -6.93 36.52 15.00
CA LYS A 145 -8.14 35.70 15.14
C LYS A 145 -7.91 34.37 14.44
N TRP A 146 -8.35 33.29 15.09
CA TRP A 146 -8.43 31.98 14.48
C TRP A 146 -9.18 32.04 13.15
N THR A 147 -8.56 31.50 12.12
CA THR A 147 -9.19 31.34 10.82
C THR A 147 -9.68 29.91 10.66
N LYS A 148 -10.62 29.71 9.74
CA LYS A 148 -11.07 28.36 9.36
C LYS A 148 -9.89 27.48 8.92
N LYS A 149 -8.90 28.06 8.25
CA LYS A 149 -7.70 27.34 7.80
C LYS A 149 -6.89 26.79 8.97
N ASP A 150 -6.73 27.56 10.04
CA ASP A 150 -6.01 27.13 11.23
C ASP A 150 -6.70 25.91 11.88
N VAL A 151 -8.04 25.95 11.93
CA VAL A 151 -8.86 24.84 12.43
C VAL A 151 -8.74 23.60 11.52
N ASP A 152 -8.83 23.78 10.20
CA ASP A 152 -8.72 22.70 9.22
C ASP A 152 -7.32 22.04 9.27
N ASP A 153 -6.26 22.84 9.41
CA ASP A 153 -4.89 22.35 9.49
C ASP A 153 -4.64 21.59 10.81
N MET A 154 -5.22 22.04 11.94
CA MET A 154 -5.21 21.32 13.21
C MET A 154 -5.98 19.99 13.15
N GLU A 155 -7.18 19.99 12.56
CA GLU A 155 -7.97 18.76 12.39
C GLU A 155 -7.21 17.74 11.54
N LYS A 156 -6.55 18.20 10.47
CA LYS A 156 -5.73 17.35 9.61
C LYS A 156 -4.52 16.77 10.36
N ALA A 157 -3.81 17.57 11.13
CA ALA A 157 -2.67 17.12 11.94
C ALA A 157 -3.13 16.11 13.01
N ALA A 158 -4.22 16.40 13.73
CA ALA A 158 -4.79 15.50 14.73
C ALA A 158 -5.21 14.15 14.13
N ASN A 159 -5.85 14.16 12.96
CA ASN A 159 -6.23 12.92 12.25
C ASN A 159 -5.02 12.10 11.81
N ARG A 160 -3.92 12.75 11.40
CA ARG A 160 -2.66 12.07 11.06
C ARG A 160 -1.98 11.46 12.29
N ILE A 161 -1.96 12.18 13.41
CA ILE A 161 -1.48 11.65 14.69
C ILE A 161 -2.31 10.42 15.10
N LEU A 162 -3.64 10.51 15.03
CA LEU A 162 -4.53 9.40 15.38
C LEU A 162 -4.26 8.15 14.54
N ASN A 163 -4.06 8.33 13.24
CA ASN A 163 -3.72 7.23 12.34
C ASN A 163 -2.32 6.67 12.62
N ALA A 164 -1.34 7.51 12.92
CA ALA A 164 0.00 7.08 13.30
C ALA A 164 0.00 6.31 14.64
N VAL A 165 -0.79 6.72 15.63
CA VAL A 165 -0.99 5.98 16.88
C VAL A 165 -1.58 4.59 16.63
N ARG A 166 -2.56 4.48 15.73
CA ARG A 166 -3.15 3.18 15.34
C ARG A 166 -2.11 2.29 14.66
N GLN A 167 -1.36 2.84 13.71
CA GLN A 167 -0.26 2.12 13.06
C GLN A 167 0.82 1.69 14.06
N TYR A 168 1.18 2.54 15.02
CA TYR A 168 2.12 2.20 16.08
C TYR A 168 1.60 1.01 16.89
N LYS A 169 0.34 1.07 17.35
CA LYS A 169 -0.31 0.00 18.13
C LYS A 169 -0.36 -1.32 17.35
N ASP A 170 -0.75 -1.28 16.10
CA ASP A 170 -0.92 -2.47 15.26
C ASP A 170 0.43 -3.13 14.91
N ASN A 171 1.53 -2.37 15.00
CA ASN A 171 2.89 -2.85 14.76
C ASN A 171 3.66 -3.14 16.06
N LEU A 172 3.06 -2.98 17.25
CA LEU A 172 3.70 -3.36 18.50
C LEU A 172 3.93 -4.88 18.54
N PRO A 173 5.12 -5.36 18.97
CA PRO A 173 5.36 -6.78 19.14
C PRO A 173 4.40 -7.35 20.18
N THR A 174 3.61 -8.36 19.80
CA THR A 174 2.74 -9.08 20.71
C THR A 174 3.58 -9.83 21.74
N LYS A 175 3.38 -9.55 23.04
CA LYS A 175 3.97 -10.35 24.12
C LYS A 175 3.45 -11.79 23.96
N ARG A 176 4.36 -12.73 23.73
CA ARG A 176 4.11 -14.18 23.79
C ARG A 176 3.92 -14.63 25.23
#